data_AF-A0A7X4D5Z0-F1
#
_entry.id   AF-A0A7X4D5Z0-F1
#
_cell.length_a   1.000
_cell.length_b   1.000
_cell.length_c   1.000
_cell.angle_alpha   90.00
_cell.angle_beta   90.00
_cell.angle_gamma   90.00
#
_symmetry.space_group_name_H-M   'P 1'
#
loop_
_entity.id
_entity.type
_entity.pdbx_description
1 polymer ?
#
loop_
_entity_poly.entity_id
_entity_poly.type
_entity_poly.pdbx_seq_one_letter_code
_entity_poly.pdbx_strand_id
1 'polypeptide(L)' 'MEEIQDQEKDILFVYRHPDGAVTLYSDEEWAIERGMKLEDLHVVEIPRKLYSEGTIQDVREYVAQYLEAKDEA' A
#
# COMPACT_ATOMS: atom_id res chain seq x y z
N MET A 1 22.02 -22.99 -3.92
CA MET A 1 21.69 -21.74 -4.64
C MET A 1 20.43 -21.25 -4.01
N GLU A 2 20.47 -20.06 -3.41
CA GLU A 2 19.30 -19.42 -2.82
C GLU A 2 18.24 -19.28 -3.92
N GLU A 3 17.11 -19.96 -3.71
CA GLU A 3 15.88 -19.65 -4.42
C GLU A 3 15.55 -18.21 -4.05
N ILE A 4 15.91 -17.27 -4.92
CA ILE A 4 15.30 -15.94 -4.91
C ILE A 4 13.85 -16.22 -5.26
N GLN A 5 13.03 -16.48 -4.23
CA GLN A 5 11.59 -16.39 -4.33
C GLN A 5 11.37 -14.98 -4.84
N ASP A 6 10.98 -14.89 -6.12
CA ASP A 6 10.43 -13.71 -6.72
C ASP A 6 9.37 -13.23 -5.73
N GLN A 7 9.74 -12.27 -4.87
CA GLN A 7 8.80 -11.68 -3.95
C GLN A 7 7.94 -10.83 -4.85
N GLU A 8 6.96 -11.45 -5.51
CA GLU A 8 5.97 -10.75 -6.31
C GLU A 8 5.39 -9.72 -5.35
N LYS A 9 5.66 -8.45 -5.63
CA LYS A 9 5.10 -7.33 -4.88
C LYS A 9 4.03 -6.70 -5.75
N ASP A 10 2.86 -6.54 -5.18
CA ASP A 10 1.82 -5.74 -5.79
C ASP A 10 1.99 -4.29 -5.37
N ILE A 11 1.57 -3.38 -6.25
CA ILE A 11 1.52 -1.96 -5.93
C ILE A 11 0.15 -1.65 -5.37
N LEU A 12 0.13 -0.96 -4.23
CA LEU A 12 -1.07 -0.48 -3.58
C LEU A 12 -0.97 1.02 -3.40
N PHE A 13 -1.98 1.72 -3.87
CA PHE A 13 -2.10 3.16 -3.71
C PHE A 13 -2.83 3.45 -2.41
N VAL A 14 -2.20 4.23 -1.54
CA VAL A 14 -2.71 4.48 -0.20
C VAL A 14 -2.90 5.98 0.00
N TYR A 15 -4.12 6.38 0.31
CA TYR A 15 -4.40 7.72 0.78
C TYR A 15 -4.42 7.74 2.32
N ARG A 16 -3.55 8.53 2.93
CA ARG A 16 -3.55 8.76 4.37
C ARG A 16 -4.40 9.98 4.67
N HIS A 17 -5.51 9.78 5.37
CA HIS A 17 -6.36 10.87 5.84
C HIS A 17 -5.70 11.61 7.01
N PRO A 18 -5.98 12.92 7.17
CA PRO A 18 -5.45 13.71 8.28
C PRO A 18 -5.92 13.25 9.67
N ASP A 19 -7.01 12.49 9.76
CA ASP A 19 -7.46 11.87 11.01
C ASP A 19 -6.70 10.58 11.38
N GLY A 20 -5.82 10.10 10.50
CA GLY A 20 -5.04 8.88 10.69
C GLY A 20 -5.65 7.64 10.03
N ALA A 21 -6.87 7.72 9.48
CA ALA A 21 -7.40 6.65 8.63
C ALA A 21 -6.58 6.50 7.34
N VAL A 22 -6.56 5.28 6.79
CA VAL A 22 -5.96 4.98 5.48
C VAL A 22 -6.99 4.39 4.55
N THR A 23 -7.00 4.86 3.30
CA THR A 23 -7.79 4.27 2.21
C THR A 23 -6.87 3.58 1.24
N LEU A 24 -7.21 2.35 0.90
CA LEU A 24 -6.43 1.47 0.05
C LEU A 24 -7.08 1.38 -1.33
N TYR A 25 -6.26 1.48 -2.36
CA TYR A 25 -6.66 1.48 -3.75
C TYR A 25 -5.76 0.53 -4.53
N SER A 26 -6.35 -0.41 -5.26
CA SER A 26 -5.62 -1.36 -6.11
C SER A 26 -5.15 -0.73 -7.42
N ASP A 27 -5.81 0.36 -7.84
CA ASP A 27 -5.57 1.04 -9.11
C ASP A 27 -5.52 2.55 -8.92
N GLU A 28 -4.57 3.21 -9.60
CA GLU A 28 -4.45 4.66 -9.60
C GLU A 28 -5.64 5.34 -10.25
N GLU A 29 -6.11 4.82 -11.40
CA GLU A 29 -7.21 5.41 -12.16
C GLU A 29 -8.47 5.45 -11.31
N TRP A 30 -8.74 4.38 -10.56
CA TRP A 30 -9.89 4.28 -9.70
C TRP A 30 -9.82 5.21 -8.48
N ALA A 31 -8.62 5.48 -7.96
CA ALA A 31 -8.41 6.49 -6.93
C ALA A 31 -8.67 7.90 -7.49
N ILE A 32 -8.17 8.19 -8.69
CA ILE A 32 -8.38 9.48 -9.38
C ILE A 32 -9.86 9.72 -9.70
N GLU A 33 -10.58 8.69 -10.16
CA GLU A 33 -12.03 8.78 -10.40
C GLU A 33 -12.81 9.14 -9.13
N ARG A 34 -12.28 8.81 -7.94
CA ARG A 34 -12.85 9.22 -6.65
C ARG A 34 -12.45 10.62 -6.19
N GLY A 35 -11.72 11.36 -7.03
CA GLY A 35 -11.23 12.70 -6.74
C GLY A 35 -9.93 12.72 -5.93
N MET A 36 -9.22 11.60 -5.81
CA MET A 36 -7.87 11.59 -5.25
C MET A 36 -6.88 12.11 -6.28
N LYS A 37 -5.78 12.72 -5.84
CA LYS A 37 -4.68 13.07 -6.73
C LYS A 37 -3.53 12.12 -6.54
N LEU A 38 -2.79 11.85 -7.60
CA LEU A 38 -1.58 11.02 -7.56
C LEU A 38 -0.54 11.53 -6.55
N GLU A 39 -0.41 12.86 -6.42
CA GLU A 39 0.47 13.53 -5.46
C GLU A 39 0.08 13.28 -3.99
N ASP A 40 -1.20 13.00 -3.72
CA ASP A 40 -1.72 12.69 -2.39
C ASP A 40 -1.72 11.17 -2.10
N LEU A 41 -1.49 10.33 -3.12
CA LEU A 41 -1.45 8.87 -2.98
C LEU A 41 -0.03 8.40 -2.71
N HIS A 42 0.13 7.63 -1.64
CA HIS A 42 1.36 6.93 -1.35
C HIS A 42 1.39 5.59 -2.08
N VAL A 43 2.40 5.42 -2.92
CA VAL A 43 2.71 4.14 -3.57
C VAL A 43 3.40 3.23 -2.54
N VAL A 44 2.74 2.14 -2.18
CA VAL A 44 3.22 1.12 -1.25
C VAL A 44 3.41 -0.19 -2.00
N GLU A 45 4.62 -0.74 -1.94
CA GLU A 45 4.89 -2.08 -2.47
C GLU A 45 4.53 -3.10 -1.40
N ILE A 46 3.48 -3.90 -1.63
CA ILE A 46 3.05 -4.92 -0.70
C ILE A 46 3.43 -6.32 -1.21
N PRO A 47 3.87 -7.25 -0.36
CA PRO A 47 4.08 -8.63 -0.79
C PRO A 47 2.76 -9.21 -1.31
N ARG A 48 2.74 -9.74 -2.53
CA ARG A 48 1.56 -10.37 -3.15
C ARG A 48 0.95 -11.46 -2.28
N LYS A 49 1.81 -12.19 -1.56
CA LYS A 49 1.40 -13.18 -0.57
C LYS A 49 0.56 -12.56 0.55
N LEU A 50 0.98 -11.40 1.07
CA LEU A 50 0.23 -10.66 2.09
C LEU A 50 -1.07 -10.08 1.51
N TYR A 51 -1.03 -9.62 0.27
CA TYR A 51 -2.20 -9.06 -0.41
C TYR A 51 -3.26 -10.12 -0.76
N SER A 52 -2.83 -11.32 -1.16
CA SER A 52 -3.71 -12.41 -1.60
C SER A 52 -4.15 -13.35 -0.48
N GLU A 53 -3.24 -13.68 0.46
CA GLU A 53 -3.50 -14.65 1.53
C GLU A 53 -3.64 -14.00 2.91
N GLY A 54 -3.16 -12.77 3.07
CA GLY A 54 -3.27 -12.02 4.32
C GLY A 54 -4.65 -11.40 4.52
N THR A 55 -4.90 -10.90 5.73
CA THR A 55 -6.14 -10.17 6.01
C THR A 55 -6.00 -8.70 5.66
N ILE A 56 -7.13 -8.02 5.46
CA ILE A 56 -7.14 -6.56 5.27
C ILE A 56 -6.51 -5.82 6.47
N GLN A 57 -6.50 -6.43 7.65
CA GLN A 57 -5.86 -5.89 8.83
C GLN A 57 -4.34 -5.98 8.72
N ASP A 58 -3.79 -7.13 8.33
CA ASP A 58 -2.34 -7.29 8.09
C ASP A 58 -1.83 -6.31 7.02
N VAL A 59 -2.61 -6.14 5.94
CA VAL A 59 -2.32 -5.17 4.87
C VAL A 59 -2.26 -3.75 5.44
N ARG A 60 -3.22 -3.37 6.29
CA ARG A 60 -3.25 -2.03 6.91
C ARG A 60 -2.08 -1.81 7.86
N GLU A 61 -1.72 -2.80 8.66
CA GLU A 61 -0.56 -2.72 9.56
C GLU A 61 0.73 -2.57 8.76
N TYR A 62 0.91 -3.37 7.71
CA TYR A 62 2.07 -3.27 6.82
C TYR A 62 2.16 -1.88 6.17
N VAL A 63 1.04 -1.38 5.64
CA VAL A 63 0.95 -0.04 5.04
C VAL A 63 1.27 1.04 6.07
N ALA A 64 0.73 0.97 7.29
CA ALA A 64 1.01 1.94 8.33
C ALA A 64 2.51 1.98 8.65
N GLN A 65 3.13 0.82 8.88
CA GLN A 65 4.57 0.72 9.12
C GLN A 65 5.40 1.23 7.94
N TYR A 66 4.99 0.94 6.71
CA TYR A 66 5.67 1.41 5.50
C TYR A 66 5.60 2.94 5.38
N LEU A 67 4.45 3.53 5.68
CA LEU A 67 4.28 4.99 5.67
C LEU A 67 5.05 5.66 6.80
N GLU A 68 5.04 5.09 8.00
CA GLU A 68 5.85 5.58 9.14
C GLU A 68 7.34 5.57 8.80
N ALA A 69 7.85 4.45 8.26
CA ALA A 69 9.25 4.33 7.87
C ALA A 69 9.66 5.30 6.75
N LYS A 70 8.70 5.71 5.89
CA LYS A 70 8.93 6.66 4.80
C LYS A 70 8.87 8.12 5.27
N ASP A 71 8.10 8.42 6.32
CA ASP A 71 8.01 9.76 6.92
C ASP A 71 9.25 10.10 7.76
N GLU A 72 9.93 9.08 8.31
CA GLU A 72 11.21 9.23 9.03
C GLU A 72 12.45 9.40 8.14
N ALA A 73 12.32 9.35 6.80
CA ALA A 73 13.42 9.32 5.84
C ALA A 73 13.74 10.67 5.17
#